data_AF-A0A091IIK8-F1
#
_entry.id   AF-A0A091IIK8-F1
#
_cell.length_a   1.000
_cell.length_b   1.000
_cell.length_c   1.000
_cell.angle_alpha   90.00
_cell.angle_beta   90.00
_cell.angle_gamma   90.00
#
_symmetry.space_group_name_H-M   'P 1'
#
loop_
_entity.id
_entity.type
_entity.pdbx_description
1 polymer ?
#
loop_
_entity_poly.entity_id
_entity_poly.type
_entity_poly.pdbx_seq_one_letter_code
_entity_poly.pdbx_strand_id
1 'polypeptide(L)'
;VTERNALLHYSFYGCYCGLGGKGKPKDPTDKCCQLHDYCYDNLLSYHCDAKKQSYRYSWWGGSPSCSEVSWCGQLSCECDRSLALCLKRNLGSYN
;
A
#
# COMPACT_ATOMS: atom_id res chain seq x y z
N VAL A 1 1.91 6.90 -9.70
CA VAL A 1 0.92 7.50 -8.77
C VAL A 1 1.50 8.68 -8.02
N THR A 2 2.57 8.49 -7.24
CA THR A 2 3.26 9.56 -6.48
C THR A 2 4.42 10.21 -7.25
N GLU A 3 4.85 9.63 -8.37
CA GLU A 3 6.02 10.06 -9.16
C GLU A 3 7.35 10.03 -8.38
N ARG A 4 7.38 9.36 -7.23
CA ARG A 4 8.57 9.13 -6.42
C ARG A 4 9.05 7.69 -6.55
N ASN A 5 10.35 7.48 -6.42
CA ASN A 5 10.91 6.13 -6.34
C ASN A 5 10.41 5.45 -5.06
N ALA A 6 9.67 4.35 -5.20
CA ALA A 6 9.04 3.66 -4.08
C ALA A 6 10.05 3.18 -3.03
N LEU A 7 11.16 2.60 -3.48
CA LEU A 7 12.20 2.03 -2.62
C LEU A 7 12.91 3.11 -1.80
N LEU A 8 13.33 4.19 -2.46
CA LEU A 8 14.10 5.25 -1.82
C LEU A 8 13.25 6.11 -0.89
N HIS A 9 11.98 6.31 -1.21
CA HIS A 9 11.13 7.26 -0.48
C HIS A 9 10.19 6.64 0.55
N TYR A 10 9.82 5.36 0.40
CA TYR A 10 8.77 4.78 1.26
C TYR A 10 9.19 3.49 1.95
N SER A 11 10.15 2.69 1.46
CA SER A 11 10.44 1.36 2.05
C SER A 11 10.92 1.36 3.50
N PHE A 12 11.36 2.49 4.04
CA PHE A 12 11.81 2.63 5.43
C PHE A 12 11.36 3.96 6.05
N TYR A 13 10.25 4.51 5.56
CA TYR A 13 9.77 5.81 6.02
C TYR A 13 8.94 5.68 7.30
N GLY A 14 9.26 6.51 8.30
CA GLY A 14 8.47 6.58 9.53
C GLY A 14 8.58 5.31 10.38
N CYS A 15 7.46 4.89 10.96
CA CYS A 15 7.35 3.77 11.88
C CYS A 15 6.69 2.53 11.25
N TYR A 16 6.00 2.69 10.12
CA TYR A 16 5.17 1.67 9.50
C TYR A 16 5.52 1.41 8.02
N CYS A 17 6.06 2.37 7.28
CA CYS A 17 6.41 2.07 5.89
C CYS A 17 7.65 1.17 5.83
N GLY A 18 7.45 -0.12 5.55
CA GLY A 18 8.51 -1.12 5.48
C GLY A 18 8.06 -2.48 6.01
N LEU A 19 8.98 -3.23 6.61
CA LEU A 19 8.66 -4.52 7.21
C LEU A 19 8.15 -4.35 8.65
N GLY A 20 6.84 -4.54 8.82
CA GLY A 20 6.15 -4.42 10.10
C GLY A 20 5.96 -2.96 10.53
N GLY A 21 5.58 -2.74 11.77
CA GLY A 21 5.45 -1.40 12.31
C GLY A 21 4.89 -1.39 13.73
N LYS A 22 5.27 -0.37 14.51
CA LYS A 22 4.82 -0.23 15.90
C LYS A 22 4.80 1.22 16.35
N GLY A 23 3.94 1.51 17.32
CA GLY A 23 3.86 2.82 17.95
C GLY A 23 2.90 3.77 17.23
N LYS A 24 3.20 5.07 17.30
CA LYS A 24 2.36 6.12 16.71
C LYS A 24 2.92 6.50 15.34
N PRO A 25 2.11 6.56 14.28
CA PRO A 25 2.57 7.03 12.97
C PRO A 25 3.20 8.42 13.04
N LYS A 26 4.32 8.61 12.35
CA LYS A 26 5.10 9.86 12.31
C LYS A 26 4.28 11.02 11.72
N ASP A 27 3.60 10.77 10.61
CA ASP A 27 2.86 11.74 9.83
C ASP A 27 1.69 11.05 9.07
N PRO A 28 0.90 11.78 8.26
CA PRO A 28 -0.13 11.18 7.42
C PRO A 28 0.39 10.16 6.39
N THR A 29 1.62 10.30 5.91
CA THR A 29 2.26 9.33 5.00
C THR A 29 2.46 7.99 5.70
N ASP A 30 3.02 8.01 6.90
CA ASP A 30 3.26 6.83 7.72
C ASP A 30 1.94 6.18 8.18
N LYS A 31 0.89 6.99 8.37
CA LYS A 31 -0.47 6.48 8.61
C LYS A 31 -1.01 5.68 7.42
N CYS A 32 -0.69 6.06 6.19
CA CYS A 32 -1.05 5.26 5.01
C CYS A 32 -0.43 3.86 5.06
N CYS A 33 0.83 3.76 5.48
CA CYS A 33 1.53 2.49 5.62
C CYS A 33 0.97 1.65 6.76
N GLN A 34 0.61 2.27 7.90
CA GLN A 34 -0.08 1.55 8.98
C GLN A 34 -1.41 0.93 8.51
N LEU A 35 -2.19 1.65 7.70
CA LEU A 35 -3.44 1.13 7.13
C LEU A 35 -3.19 0.02 6.11
N HIS A 36 -2.08 0.10 5.37
CA HIS A 36 -1.67 -0.94 4.43
C HIS A 36 -1.27 -2.23 5.13
N ASP A 37 -0.47 -2.14 6.21
CA ASP A 37 -0.14 -3.29 7.06
C ASP A 37 -1.41 -3.96 7.60
N TYR A 38 -2.36 -3.18 8.12
CA TYR A 38 -3.64 -3.71 8.59
C TYR A 38 -4.44 -4.39 7.46
N CYS A 39 -4.39 -3.85 6.24
CA CYS A 39 -5.01 -4.47 5.08
C CYS A 39 -4.39 -5.84 4.80
N TYR A 40 -3.07 -5.92 4.77
CA TYR A 40 -2.35 -7.18 4.55
C TYR A 40 -2.60 -8.20 5.67
N ASP A 41 -2.59 -7.78 6.94
CA ASP A 41 -2.85 -8.65 8.07
C ASP A 41 -4.27 -9.23 8.03
N ASN A 42 -5.26 -8.42 7.65
CA ASN A 42 -6.63 -8.91 7.43
C ASN A 42 -6.69 -9.96 6.31
N LEU A 43 -5.90 -9.83 5.24
CA LEU A 43 -5.86 -10.82 4.16
C LEU A 43 -5.35 -12.19 4.61
N LEU A 44 -4.52 -12.25 5.65
CA LEU A 44 -4.08 -13.52 6.24
C LEU A 44 -5.25 -14.31 6.84
N SER A 45 -6.27 -13.64 7.36
CA SER A 45 -7.49 -14.30 7.88
C SER A 45 -8.27 -15.04 6.79
N TYR A 46 -8.05 -14.67 5.52
CA TYR A 46 -8.60 -15.33 4.35
C TYR A 46 -7.61 -16.25 3.65
N HIS A 47 -6.50 -16.61 4.31
CA HIS A 47 -5.41 -17.40 3.74
C HIS A 47 -4.73 -16.78 2.50
N CYS A 48 -4.83 -15.45 2.34
CA CYS A 48 -4.13 -14.72 1.30
C CYS A 48 -2.88 -14.04 1.87
N ASP A 49 -1.70 -14.54 1.51
CA ASP A 49 -0.43 -13.88 1.83
C ASP A 49 -0.10 -12.82 0.76
N ALA A 50 -0.57 -11.59 0.98
CA ALA A 50 -0.39 -10.49 0.05
C ALA A 50 1.07 -10.17 -0.28
N LYS A 51 2.01 -10.46 0.64
CA LYS A 51 3.46 -10.24 0.43
C LYS A 51 4.05 -11.20 -0.62
N LYS A 52 3.38 -12.33 -0.88
CA LYS A 52 3.77 -13.34 -1.87
C LYS A 52 2.85 -13.37 -3.09
N GLN A 53 1.77 -12.60 -3.07
CA GLN A 53 0.75 -12.63 -4.09
C GLN A 53 1.15 -11.81 -5.31
N SER A 54 1.04 -12.40 -6.50
CA SER A 54 1.09 -11.64 -7.76
C SER A 54 -0.30 -11.21 -8.19
N TYR A 55 -0.40 -10.05 -8.82
CA TYR A 55 -1.64 -9.51 -9.36
C TYR A 55 -1.37 -8.65 -10.60
N ARG A 56 -2.43 -8.29 -11.33
CA ARG A 56 -2.37 -7.38 -12.48
C ARG A 56 -3.10 -6.08 -12.17
N TYR A 57 -2.56 -4.98 -12.68
CA TYR A 57 -3.20 -3.68 -12.63
C TYR A 57 -3.06 -2.98 -13.98
N SER A 58 -3.96 -2.06 -14.25
CA SER A 58 -3.93 -1.17 -15.41
C SER A 58 -4.08 0.28 -14.96
N TRP A 59 -3.90 1.21 -15.88
CA TRP A 59 -4.14 2.63 -15.64
C TRP A 59 -5.43 3.07 -16.33
N TRP A 60 -6.34 3.66 -15.56
CA TRP A 60 -7.58 4.19 -16.09
C TRP A 60 -7.97 5.47 -15.34
N GLY A 61 -8.32 6.52 -16.08
CA GLY A 61 -8.74 7.80 -15.49
C GLY A 61 -7.71 8.43 -14.54
N GLY A 62 -6.41 8.25 -14.80
CA GLY A 62 -5.35 8.83 -13.95
C GLY A 62 -5.15 8.13 -12.59
N SER A 63 -5.70 6.93 -12.42
CA SER A 63 -5.50 6.09 -11.24
C SER A 63 -5.23 4.63 -11.63
N PRO A 64 -4.52 3.87 -10.79
CA PRO A 64 -4.41 2.44 -10.99
C PRO A 64 -5.79 1.79 -10.80
N SER A 65 -6.07 0.76 -11.59
CA SER A 65 -7.27 -0.07 -11.51
C SER A 65 -6.85 -1.54 -11.44
N CYS A 66 -7.37 -2.27 -10.45
CA CYS A 66 -7.03 -3.66 -10.22
C CYS A 66 -7.78 -4.57 -11.18
N SER A 67 -7.07 -5.54 -11.75
CA SER A 67 -7.65 -6.52 -12.65
C SER A 67 -7.70 -7.88 -11.98
N GLU A 68 -8.85 -8.53 -12.08
CA GLU A 68 -9.08 -9.80 -11.42
C GLU A 68 -8.25 -10.91 -12.10
N VAL A 69 -7.29 -11.46 -11.36
CA VAL A 69 -6.48 -12.62 -11.76
C VAL A 69 -6.80 -13.82 -10.87
N SER A 70 -6.94 -13.54 -9.57
CA SER A 70 -7.41 -14.44 -8.54
C SER A 70 -8.05 -13.60 -7.44
N TRP A 71 -8.83 -14.22 -6.57
CA TRP A 71 -9.45 -13.52 -5.45
C TRP A 71 -8.40 -12.88 -4.51
N CYS A 72 -7.36 -13.62 -4.11
CA CYS A 72 -6.25 -13.06 -3.33
C CYS A 72 -5.52 -11.95 -4.09
N GLY A 73 -5.26 -12.14 -5.40
CA GLY A 73 -4.59 -11.13 -6.22
C GLY A 73 -5.37 -9.82 -6.31
N GLN A 74 -6.70 -9.90 -6.49
CA GLN A 74 -7.58 -8.74 -6.50
C GLN A 74 -7.51 -7.98 -5.18
N LEU A 75 -7.62 -8.69 -4.04
CA LEU A 75 -7.59 -8.07 -2.72
C LEU A 75 -6.22 -7.44 -2.39
N SER A 76 -5.12 -8.14 -2.69
CA SER A 76 -3.76 -7.60 -2.52
C SER A 76 -3.56 -6.34 -3.37
N CYS A 77 -4.05 -6.35 -4.62
CA CYS A 77 -3.99 -5.19 -5.49
C CYS A 77 -4.78 -4.00 -4.90
N GLU A 78 -5.97 -4.22 -4.34
CA GLU A 78 -6.77 -3.14 -3.76
C GLU A 78 -6.12 -2.54 -2.49
N CYS A 79 -5.44 -3.35 -1.67
CA CYS A 79 -4.61 -2.83 -0.58
C CYS A 79 -3.52 -1.90 -1.11
N ASP A 80 -2.78 -2.31 -2.14
CA ASP A 80 -1.66 -1.55 -2.70
C ASP A 80 -2.13 -0.30 -3.46
N ARG A 81 -3.25 -0.41 -4.18
CA ARG A 81 -3.94 0.72 -4.82
C ARG A 81 -4.36 1.76 -3.78
N SER A 82 -4.96 1.32 -2.68
CA SER A 82 -5.37 2.21 -1.59
C SER A 82 -4.17 2.92 -0.96
N LEU A 83 -3.06 2.20 -0.72
CA LEU A 83 -1.81 2.78 -0.27
C LEU A 83 -1.31 3.85 -1.25
N ALA A 84 -1.18 3.52 -2.53
CA ALA A 84 -0.65 4.43 -3.54
C ALA A 84 -1.46 5.74 -3.63
N LEU A 85 -2.79 5.63 -3.59
CA LEU A 85 -3.68 6.79 -3.60
C LEU A 85 -3.59 7.60 -2.30
N CYS A 86 -3.45 6.95 -1.15
CA CYS A 86 -3.23 7.60 0.14
C CYS A 86 -1.92 8.40 0.13
N LEU A 87 -0.82 7.80 -0.34
CA LEU A 87 0.47 8.47 -0.44
C LEU A 87 0.41 9.68 -1.38
N LYS A 88 -0.31 9.58 -2.52
CA LYS A 88 -0.50 10.70 -3.45
C LYS A 88 -1.18 11.90 -2.78
N ARG A 89 -2.22 11.65 -1.97
CA ARG A 89 -2.96 12.71 -1.25
C ARG A 89 -2.08 13.40 -0.21
N ASN A 90 -1.09 12.70 0.34
CA ASN A 90 -0.22 13.19 1.42
C ASN A 90 1.17 13.62 0.94
N LEU A 91 1.38 13.84 -0.37
CA LEU A 91 2.66 14.31 -0.91
C LEU A 91 3.13 15.63 -0.30
N GLY A 92 2.20 16.50 0.10
CA GLY A 92 2.51 17.80 0.72
C GLY A 92 2.89 17.73 2.21
N SER A 93 2.57 16.62 2.91
CA SER A 93 2.95 16.40 4.30
C SER A 93 4.21 15.55 4.46
N TYR A 94 4.76 15.06 3.34
CA TYR A 94 5.96 14.25 3.30
C TYR A 94 7.18 15.07 3.74
N ASN A 95 7.66 14.83 4.95
CA ASN A 95 8.87 15.42 5.54
C ASN A 95 9.86 14.35 6.00
#